data_AF-A0A920KN93-F1
#
_entry.id   AF-A0A920KN93-F1
#
_cell.length_a   1.000
_cell.length_b   1.000
_cell.length_c   1.000
_cell.angle_alpha   90.00
_cell.angle_beta   90.00
_cell.angle_gamma   90.00
#
_symmetry.space_group_name_H-M   'P 1'
#
loop_
_entity.id
_entity.type
_entity.pdbx_description
1 polymer ?
#
loop_
_entity_poly.entity_id
_entity_poly.type
_entity_poly.pdbx_seq_one_letter_code
_entity_poly.pdbx_strand_id
1 'polypeptide(L)' 'MAGGLDIRYHKPIRPGDWLTATRTLTDIYEKAGRSGPLIFYEVMMEVRDDDGELVVSEKTTRILR' A
#
# COMPACT_ATOMS: atom_id res chain seq x y z
N MET A 1 1.26 15.90 -0.74
CA MET A 1 1.75 14.93 -1.74
C MET A 1 0.54 14.14 -2.23
N ALA A 2 0.17 14.29 -3.50
CA ALA A 2 -0.94 13.53 -4.08
C ALA A 2 -0.40 12.18 -4.58
N GLY A 3 -1.08 11.09 -4.24
CA GLY A 3 -0.74 9.74 -4.65
C GLY A 3 -2.01 8.93 -4.85
N GLY A 4 -1.87 7.71 -5.36
CA GLY A 4 -2.98 6.77 -5.48
C GLY A 4 -3.16 5.97 -4.19
N LEU A 5 -4.42 5.67 -3.85
CA LEU A 5 -4.79 4.76 -2.77
C LEU A 5 -5.97 3.90 -3.26
N ASP A 6 -5.76 2.60 -3.36
CA ASP A 6 -6.80 1.60 -3.59
C ASP A 6 -6.79 0.63 -2.41
N ILE A 7 -7.92 0.53 -1.70
CA ILE A 7 -8.08 -0.36 -0.55
C ILE A 7 -9.23 -1.32 -0.83
N ARG A 8 -8.99 -2.61 -0.61
CA ARG A 8 -10.02 -3.65 -0.62
C ARG A 8 -10.08 -4.30 0.74
N TYR A 9 -11.30 -4.32 1.30
CA TYR A 9 -11.63 -4.99 2.54
C TYR A 9 -12.23 -6.35 2.19
N HIS A 10 -11.59 -7.42 2.67
CA HIS A 10 -12.01 -8.79 2.39
C HIS A 10 -12.87 -9.36 3.52
N LYS A 11 -12.59 -8.96 4.77
CA LYS A 11 -13.28 -9.40 5.97
C LYS A 11 -13.41 -8.26 6.99
N PRO A 12 -14.44 -8.28 7.86
CA PRO A 12 -14.53 -7.33 8.97
C PRO A 12 -13.43 -7.59 9.99
N ILE A 13 -12.81 -6.52 10.50
CA ILE A 13 -11.88 -6.54 11.63
C ILE A 13 -12.67 -6.21 12.90
N ARG A 14 -12.42 -6.94 13.99
CA ARG A 14 -13.11 -6.81 15.27
C ARG A 14 -12.12 -6.52 16.41
N PRO A 15 -12.59 -5.95 17.53
CA PRO A 15 -11.74 -5.79 18.71
C PRO A 15 -11.19 -7.13 19.19
N GLY A 16 -9.89 -7.18 19.44
CA GLY A 16 -9.19 -8.40 19.85
C GLY A 16 -8.48 -9.14 18.70
N ASP A 17 -8.78 -8.81 17.43
CA ASP A 17 -8.07 -9.38 16.30
C ASP A 17 -6.60 -8.94 16.30
N TRP A 18 -5.70 -9.90 16.17
CA TRP A 18 -4.30 -9.63 15.91
C TRP A 18 -4.05 -9.64 14.42
N LEU A 19 -3.39 -8.60 13.91
CA LEU A 19 -3.21 -8.38 12.49
C LEU A 19 -1.75 -8.16 12.16
N THR A 20 -1.26 -8.86 11.14
CA THR A 20 0.08 -8.70 10.61
C THR A 20 0.02 -8.06 9.23
N ALA A 21 0.64 -6.88 9.09
CA ALA A 21 0.75 -6.18 7.82
C ALA A 21 2.13 -6.42 7.18
N THR A 22 2.14 -6.94 5.95
CA THR A 22 3.34 -7.06 5.13
C THR A 22 3.28 -6.05 4.00
N ARG A 23 4.36 -5.28 3.82
CA ARG A 23 4.48 -4.28 2.75
C ARG A 23 5.56 -4.70 1.77
N THR A 24 5.18 -4.76 0.50
CA THR A 24 6.06 -5.08 -0.60
C THR A 24 6.19 -3.86 -1.49
N LEU A 25 7.41 -3.37 -1.67
CA LEU A 25 7.72 -2.35 -2.68
C LEU A 25 7.64 -3.02 -4.05
N THR A 26 6.56 -2.77 -4.79
CA THR A 26 6.29 -3.47 -6.04
C THR A 26 6.91 -2.79 -7.25
N ASP A 27 7.14 -1.47 -7.17
CA ASP A 27 7.73 -0.71 -8.28
C ASP A 27 8.37 0.59 -7.79
N ILE A 28 9.41 1.04 -8.49
CA ILE A 28 9.99 2.39 -8.37
C ILE A 28 10.33 2.87 -9.77
N TYR A 29 9.85 4.06 -10.14
CA TYR A 29 10.13 4.65 -11.44
C TYR A 29 10.16 6.18 -11.39
N GLU A 30 10.76 6.78 -12.40
CA GLU A 30 10.87 8.24 -12.52
C GLU A 30 9.92 8.77 -13.61
N LYS A 31 9.37 9.97 -13.41
CA LYS A 31 8.72 10.76 -14.46
C LYS A 31 9.28 12.17 -14.49
N ALA A 32 9.41 12.73 -15.69
CA ALA A 32 9.80 14.12 -15.86
C ALA A 32 8.69 15.05 -15.33
N GLY A 33 9.03 15.86 -14.32
CA GLY A 33 8.17 16.92 -13.81
C GLY A 33 8.59 18.29 -14.36
N ARG A 34 7.67 19.26 -14.30
CA ARG A 34 7.92 20.66 -14.71
C ARG A 34 9.12 21.30 -13.98
N SER A 35 9.45 20.84 -12.79
CA SER A 35 10.47 21.46 -11.92
C SER A 35 11.57 20.48 -11.49
N GLY A 36 11.79 19.43 -12.27
CA GLY A 36 12.72 18.35 -11.97
C GLY A 36 12.08 16.97 -12.01
N PRO A 37 12.88 15.90 -11.93
CA PRO A 37 12.39 14.53 -11.90
C PRO A 37 11.49 14.29 -10.67
N LEU A 38 10.50 13.41 -10.84
CA LEU A 38 9.62 12.94 -9.79
C LEU A 38 9.80 11.43 -9.65
N ILE A 39 10.08 10.98 -8.43
CA ILE A 39 10.21 9.55 -8.13
C ILE A 39 8.84 9.06 -7.67
N PHE A 40 8.34 8.03 -8.33
CA PHE A 40 7.15 7.29 -7.96
C PHE A 40 7.58 5.97 -7.35
N TYR A 41 6.87 5.56 -6.30
CA TYR A 41 6.98 4.19 -5.83
C TYR A 41 5.60 3.62 -5.52
N GLU A 42 5.46 2.32 -5.75
CA GLU A 42 4.25 1.56 -5.50
C GLU A 42 4.49 0.57 -4.37
N VAL A 43 3.60 0.56 -3.38
CA VAL A 43 3.61 -0.41 -2.28
C VAL A 43 2.31 -1.18 -2.31
N MET A 44 2.43 -2.50 -2.31
CA MET A 44 1.33 -3.40 -1.98
C MET A 44 1.44 -3.75 -0.50
N MET A 45 0.36 -3.52 0.25
CA MET A 45 0.23 -3.96 1.63
C MET A 45 -0.83 -5.05 1.70
N GLU A 46 -0.47 -6.17 2.32
CA GLU A 46 -1.39 -7.25 2.67
C GLU A 46 -1.46 -7.34 4.19
N VAL A 47 -2.68 -7.31 4.73
CA VAL A 47 -2.94 -7.49 6.15
C VAL A 47 -3.62 -8.83 6.33
N ARG A 48 -3.06 -9.67 7.20
CA ARG A 48 -3.60 -10.99 7.55
C ARG A 48 -3.91 -11.07 9.04
N ASP A 49 -4.92 -11.85 9.40
CA ASP A 49 -5.20 -12.20 10.80
C ASP A 49 -4.28 -13.34 11.30
N ASP A 50 -4.45 -13.76 12.55
CA ASP A 50 -3.65 -14.84 13.18
C ASP A 50 -3.86 -16.22 12.53
N ASP A 51 -5.00 -16.44 11.86
CA ASP A 51 -5.25 -17.65 11.07
C ASP A 51 -4.55 -17.58 9.69
N GLY A 52 -3.89 -16.46 9.37
CA GLY A 52 -3.20 -16.21 8.12
C GLY A 52 -4.13 -15.79 6.98
N GLU A 53 -5.39 -15.50 7.26
CA GLU A 53 -6.38 -15.12 6.26
C GLU A 53 -6.24 -13.67 5.85
N LEU A 54 -6.39 -13.37 4.55
CA LEU A 54 -6.28 -12.00 4.06
C LEU A 54 -7.52 -11.19 4.47
N VAL A 55 -7.31 -10.10 5.23
CA VAL A 55 -8.38 -9.22 5.71
C VAL A 55 -8.43 -7.89 4.94
N VAL A 56 -7.27 -7.34 4.58
CA VAL A 56 -7.16 -6.09 3.81
C VAL A 56 -6.03 -6.22 2.79
N SER A 57 -6.27 -5.69 1.60
CA SER A 57 -5.21 -5.42 0.62
C SER A 57 -5.25 -3.96 0.22
N GLU A 58 -4.10 -3.29 0.24
CA GLU A 58 -3.96 -1.88 -0.15
C GLU A 58 -2.86 -1.75 -1.19
N LYS A 59 -3.17 -1.05 -2.29
CA LYS A 59 -2.16 -0.55 -3.23
C LYS A 59 -2.02 0.96 -3.05
N THR A 60 -0.82 1.39 -2.71
CA THR A 60 -0.48 2.79 -2.51
C THR A 60 0.58 3.22 -3.52
N THR A 61 0.33 4.33 -4.22
CA THR A 61 1.34 5.02 -5.02
C THR A 61 1.73 6.31 -4.32
N ARG A 62 3.04 6.56 -4.20
CA ARG A 62 3.57 7.77 -3.57
C ARG A 62 4.49 8.49 -4.55
N ILE A 63 4.54 9.81 -4.41
CA ILE A 63 5.40 10.69 -5.20
C ILE A 63 6.38 11.36 -4.24
N LEU A 64 7.66 11.16 -4.49
CA LEU A 64 8.78 11.82 -3.85
C LEU A 64 9.35 12.89 -4.80
N ARG A 65 9.98 13.90 -4.22
CA ARG A 65 10.71 14.94 -4.93
C ARG A 65 12.11 15.06 -4.37
#